data_AF-A0A0B1T6W3-F1
#
_entry.id   AF-A0A0B1T6W3-F1
#
_cell.length_a   1.000
_cell.length_b   1.000
_cell.length_c   1.000
_cell.angle_alpha   90.00
_cell.angle_beta   90.00
_cell.angle_gamma   90.00
#
_symmetry.space_group_name_H-M   'P 1'
#
loop_
_entity.id
_entity.type
_entity.pdbx_description
1 polymer ?
#
loop_
_entity_poly.entity_id
_entity_poly.type
_entity_poly.pdbx_seq_one_letter_code
_entity_poly.pdbx_strand_id
1 'polypeptide(L)'
;MILYLVLGALFVPLLHGHFDFLNGIYFAFICLTAIEYGDLVPDNNWYVPIVIVYVCIGLAISTIALGMFFFAIALNFYPTV
;
A
#
# COMPACT_ATOMS: atom_id res chain seq x y z
N MET A 1 2.35 7.30 2.52
CA MET A 1 2.83 5.96 2.90
C MET A 1 2.43 5.58 4.32
N ILE A 2 2.88 6.27 5.37
CA ILE A 2 2.53 5.93 6.76
C ILE A 2 1.00 5.90 6.99
N LEU A 3 0.27 6.92 6.54
CA LEU A 3 -1.19 6.96 6.68
C LEU A 3 -1.90 5.79 5.99
N TYR A 4 -1.40 5.38 4.83
CA TYR A 4 -1.91 4.23 4.08
C TYR A 4 -1.66 2.92 4.84
N LEU A 5 -0.45 2.73 5.39
CA LEU A 5 -0.12 1.57 6.20
C LEU A 5 -0.99 1.47 7.46
N VAL A 6 -1.24 2.60 8.14
CA VAL A 6 -2.11 2.65 9.32
C VAL A 6 -3.57 2.36 8.94
N LEU A 7 -4.04 2.88 7.80
CA LEU A 7 -5.38 2.58 7.29
C LEU A 7 -5.55 1.08 6.98
N GLY A 8 -4.60 0.46 6.27
CA GLY A 8 -4.64 -0.98 5.98
C GLY A 8 -4.53 -1.85 7.24
N ALA A 9 -3.72 -1.42 8.21
CA ALA A 9 -3.61 -2.08 9.51
C ALA A 9 -4.90 -2.02 10.33
N LEU A 10 -5.74 -1.00 10.12
CA LEU A 10 -7.08 -0.89 10.72
C LEU A 10 -8.16 -1.62 9.91
N PHE A 11 -7.99 -1.74 8.60
CA PHE A 11 -8.99 -2.30 7.68
C PHE A 11 -9.06 -3.83 7.76
N VAL A 12 -7.93 -4.51 7.89
CA VAL A 12 -7.85 -5.98 8.00
C VAL A 12 -8.51 -6.55 9.27
N PRO A 13 -8.30 -6.00 10.48
CA PRO A 13 -9.02 -6.48 11.67
C PRO A 13 -10.54 -6.25 11.58
N LEU A 14 -11.00 -5.29 10.76
CA LEU A 14 -12.42 -5.09 10.48
C LEU A 14 -13.00 -6.20 9.57
N LEU A 15 -12.17 -6.83 8.74
CA LEU A 15 -12.59 -7.83 7.76
C LEU A 15 -12.56 -9.26 8.30
N HIS A 16 -11.58 -9.58 9.16
CA HIS A 16 -11.43 -10.92 9.77
C HIS A 16 -11.88 -11.03 11.23
N GLY A 17 -12.19 -9.91 11.91
CA GLY A 17 -12.71 -9.94 13.29
C GLY A 17 -11.73 -10.42 14.37
N HIS A 18 -10.50 -10.79 13.99
CA HIS A 18 -9.38 -11.06 14.89
C HIS A 18 -8.38 -9.89 14.81
N PHE A 19 -7.86 -9.47 15.97
CA PHE A 19 -6.89 -8.38 16.08
C PHE A 19 -5.50 -8.79 15.58
N ASP A 20 -5.36 -9.01 14.27
CA ASP A 20 -4.07 -9.27 13.63
C ASP A 20 -3.52 -8.00 12.98
N PHE A 21 -3.05 -7.07 13.82
CA PHE A 21 -2.39 -5.84 13.39
C PHE A 21 -1.19 -6.11 12.47
N LEU A 22 -0.45 -7.20 12.73
CA LEU A 22 0.66 -7.64 11.88
C LEU A 22 0.20 -8.07 10.50
N ASN A 23 -0.91 -8.81 10.39
CA ASN A 23 -1.47 -9.19 9.09
C ASN A 23 -2.00 -7.97 8.33
N GLY A 24 -2.53 -6.97 9.05
CA GLY A 24 -2.95 -5.70 8.46
C GLY A 24 -1.80 -4.86 7.90
N ILE A 25 -0.67 -4.79 8.61
CA ILE A 25 0.56 -4.17 8.09
C ILE A 25 1.11 -4.96 6.92
N TYR A 26 1.14 -6.29 7.02
CA TYR A 26 1.60 -7.16 5.94
C TYR A 26 0.78 -6.94 4.67
N PHE A 27 -0.56 -6.91 4.79
CA PHE A 27 -1.47 -6.61 3.70
C PHE A 27 -1.21 -5.24 3.06
N ALA A 28 -1.03 -4.20 3.89
CA ALA A 28 -0.75 -2.86 3.37
C ALA A 28 0.62 -2.78 2.67
N PHE A 29 1.62 -3.53 3.12
CA PHE A 29 2.93 -3.61 2.49
C PHE A 29 2.87 -4.31 1.14
N ILE A 30 2.22 -5.49 1.06
CA ILE A 30 2.10 -6.24 -0.19
C ILE A 30 1.35 -5.43 -1.27
N CYS A 31 0.29 -4.70 -0.89
CA CYS A 31 -0.44 -3.79 -1.79
C CYS A 31 0.46 -2.66 -2.32
N LEU A 32 1.33 -2.13 -1.45
CA LEU A 32 2.23 -1.02 -1.78
C LEU A 32 3.36 -1.46 -2.72
N THR A 33 3.84 -2.71 -2.55
CA THR A 33 4.83 -3.35 -3.43
C THR A 33 4.20 -4.00 -4.68
N ALA A 34 2.88 -4.01 -4.79
CA ALA A 34 2.12 -4.77 -5.79
C ALA A 34 2.49 -6.27 -5.83
N ILE A 35 2.82 -6.83 -4.66
CA ILE A 35 3.02 -8.26 -4.47
C ILE A 35 1.66 -8.83 -4.11
N GLU A 36 1.12 -9.74 -4.90
CA GLU A 36 -0.17 -10.36 -4.61
C GLU A 36 0.00 -11.89 -4.56
N TYR A 37 0.21 -12.41 -3.35
CA TYR A 37 0.24 -13.86 -3.10
C TYR A 37 -1.16 -14.49 -3.11
N GLY A 38 -2.23 -13.68 -3.01
CA GLY A 38 -3.62 -14.15 -2.99
C GLY A 38 -4.06 -14.81 -1.67
N ASP A 39 -3.16 -14.97 -0.70
CA ASP A 39 -3.41 -15.68 0.56
C ASP A 39 -4.33 -14.92 1.53
N LEU A 40 -4.36 -13.57 1.44
CA LEU A 40 -5.23 -12.71 2.24
C LEU A 40 -6.48 -12.23 1.47
N VAL A 41 -6.92 -12.95 0.43
CA VAL A 41 -8.16 -12.61 -0.28
C VAL A 41 -9.36 -12.82 0.64
N PRO A 42 -10.29 -11.85 0.75
CA PRO A 42 -11.50 -12.05 1.53
C PRO A 42 -12.39 -13.14 0.93
N ASP A 43 -12.86 -14.07 1.75
CA ASP A 43 -13.77 -15.16 1.35
C ASP A 43 -15.06 -14.65 0.69
N ASN A 44 -15.48 -13.43 1.06
CA ASN A 44 -16.65 -12.78 0.50
C ASN A 44 -16.31 -11.95 -0.74
N ASN A 45 -16.85 -12.37 -1.89
CA ASN A 45 -16.71 -11.70 -3.19
C ASN A 45 -17.15 -10.21 -3.19
N TRP A 46 -17.95 -9.79 -2.22
CA TRP A 46 -18.39 -8.39 -2.05
C TRP A 46 -17.26 -7.42 -1.67
N TYR A 47 -16.17 -7.91 -1.05
CA TYR A 47 -15.07 -7.07 -0.59
C TYR A 47 -13.92 -6.95 -1.60
N VAL A 48 -13.89 -7.82 -2.62
CA VAL A 48 -12.91 -7.80 -3.72
C VAL A 48 -12.77 -6.43 -4.39
N PRO A 49 -13.85 -5.74 -4.81
CA PRO A 49 -13.70 -4.43 -5.47
C PRO A 49 -13.11 -3.35 -4.54
N ILE A 50 -13.35 -3.45 -3.23
CA ILE A 50 -12.81 -2.51 -2.24
C ILE A 50 -11.29 -2.69 -2.12
N VAL A 51 -10.82 -3.94 -2.10
CA VAL A 51 -9.40 -4.27 -2.10
C VAL A 51 -8.71 -3.76 -3.37
N ILE A 52 -9.34 -3.92 -4.53
CA ILE A 52 -8.79 -3.41 -5.80
C ILE A 52 -8.60 -1.89 -5.77
N VAL A 53 -9.60 -1.14 -5.31
CA VAL A 53 -9.49 0.33 -5.18
C VAL A 53 -8.36 0.70 -4.21
N TYR A 54 -8.24 -0.04 -3.09
CA TYR A 54 -7.18 0.16 -2.13
C TYR A 54 -5.78 -0.08 -2.72
N VAL A 55 -5.61 -1.13 -3.53
CA VAL A 55 -4.37 -1.42 -4.27
C VAL A 55 -4.04 -0.31 -5.27
N CYS A 56 -5.03 0.17 -6.02
CA CYS A 56 -4.83 1.28 -6.96
C CYS A 56 -4.32 2.55 -6.27
N ILE A 57 -4.84 2.87 -5.08
CA ILE A 57 -4.38 4.01 -4.27
C ILE A 57 -2.94 3.77 -3.78
N GLY A 58 -2.63 2.56 -3.32
CA GLY A 58 -1.28 2.18 -2.89
C GLY A 58 -0.24 2.34 -3.99
N LEU A 59 -0.54 1.83 -5.18
CA LEU A 59 0.26 1.97 -6.39
C LEU A 59 0.49 3.44 -6.78
N ALA A 60 -0.57 4.26 -6.77
CA ALA A 60 -0.45 5.69 -7.10
C ALA A 60 0.51 6.41 -6.14
N ILE A 61 0.44 6.10 -4.84
CA ILE A 61 1.35 6.67 -3.84
C ILE A 61 2.79 6.22 -4.10
N SER A 62 3.02 4.94 -4.40
CA SER A 62 4.34 4.41 -4.75
C SER A 62 4.93 5.09 -5.99
N THR A 63 4.12 5.32 -7.03
CA THR A 63 4.56 6.03 -8.24
C THR A 63 4.99 7.48 -7.94
N ILE A 64 4.20 8.22 -7.15
CA ILE A 64 4.53 9.60 -6.77
C ILE A 64 5.82 9.64 -5.93
N ALA A 65 5.98 8.70 -5.00
CA ALA A 65 7.18 8.62 -4.15
C ALA A 65 8.44 8.35 -4.97
N LEU A 66 8.38 7.41 -5.93
CA LEU A 66 9.49 7.13 -6.84
C LEU A 66 9.83 8.34 -7.73
N GLY A 67 8.81 9.05 -8.23
CA GLY A 67 9.02 10.28 -9.02
C GLY A 67 9.73 11.39 -8.24
N MET A 68 9.32 11.62 -6.99
CA MET A 68 9.97 12.60 -6.11
C MET A 68 11.41 12.20 -5.78
N PHE A 69 11.65 10.91 -5.53
CA PHE A 69 13.00 10.39 -5.27
C PHE A 69 13.93 10.62 -6.46
N PHE A 70 13.48 10.33 -7.67
CA PHE A 70 14.26 10.59 -8.89
C PHE A 70 14.55 12.08 -9.07
N PHE A 71 13.55 12.95 -8.81
CA PHE A 71 13.74 14.39 -8.87
C PHE A 71 14.79 14.90 -7.85
N ALA A 72 14.77 14.39 -6.63
CA ALA A 72 15.75 14.75 -5.60
C ALA A 72 17.19 14.32 -5.97
N ILE A 73 17.34 13.16 -6.61
CA ILE A 73 18.63 12.72 -7.16
C ILE A 73 19.06 13.63 -8.30
N ALA A 74 18.15 13.97 -9.23
CA ALA A 74 18.46 14.86 -10.35
C ALA A 74 18.95 16.24 -9.87
N LEU A 75 18.39 16.77 -8.78
CA LEU A 75 18.86 18.01 -8.16
C LEU A 75 20.27 17.88 -7.54
N ASN A 76 20.67 16.70 -7.05
CA ASN A 76 22.04 16.47 -6.60
C ASN A 76 23.06 16.38 -7.76
N PHE A 77 22.60 16.00 -8.95
CA PHE A 77 23.45 15.86 -10.14
C PHE A 77 23.47 17.08 -11.06
N TYR A 78 22.56 18.05 -10.88
CA TYR A 78 22.66 19.38 -11.48
C TYR A 78 23.27 20.34 -10.46
N PRO A 79 24.62 20.44 -10.36
CA PRO A 79 25.23 21.48 -9.57
C PRO A 79 24.76 22.81 -10.15
N THR A 80 24.03 23.57 -9.36
CA THR A 80 23.89 25.01 -9.61
C THR A 80 25.30 25.57 -9.72
N VAL A 81 25.60 26.18 -10.86
CA VAL A 81 26.80 26.99 -11.11
C VAL A 81 27.19 27.85 -9.91
#